data_AF-A0A2N2Q0L5-F1
#
_entry.id   AF-A0A2N2Q0L5-F1
#
_cell.length_a   1.000
_cell.length_b   1.000
_cell.length_c   1.000
_cell.angle_alpha   90.00
_cell.angle_beta   90.00
_cell.angle_gamma   90.00
#
_symmetry.space_group_name_H-M   'P 1'
#
loop_
_entity.id
_entity.type
_entity.pdbx_description
1 polymer ?
#
loop_
_entity_poly.entity_id
_entity_poly.type
_entity_poly.pdbx_seq_one_letter_code
_entity_poly.pdbx_strand_id
1 'polypeptide(L)'
;MAILTLSNILDDLRVTEEALHRFERRYWLSSSAFYDLYSKGFLDDGSHAEDFSEWAGHYKLKLKREAALEQLSRRRIEQLQRQFANQTIELAPQEPALELA
;
A
#
# COMPACT_ATOMS: atom_id res chain seq x y z
N MET A 1 3.57 -14.93 -14.70
CA MET A 1 3.28 -14.48 -13.33
C MET A 1 4.27 -13.37 -13.02
N ALA A 2 3.81 -12.17 -12.65
CA ALA A 2 4.73 -11.09 -12.28
C ALA A 2 5.19 -11.36 -10.85
N ILE A 3 6.49 -11.52 -10.64
CA ILE A 3 7.07 -11.62 -9.30
C ILE A 3 6.99 -10.23 -8.69
N LEU A 4 6.24 -10.08 -7.60
CA LEU A 4 6.13 -8.81 -6.87
C LEU A 4 7.19 -8.79 -5.77
N THR A 5 8.26 -8.01 -5.97
CA THR A 5 9.34 -7.88 -4.97
C THR A 5 9.01 -6.81 -3.92
N LEU A 6 9.75 -6.80 -2.80
CA LEU A 6 9.61 -5.74 -1.79
C LEU A 6 9.91 -4.37 -2.42
N SER A 7 10.96 -4.28 -3.23
CA SER A 7 11.30 -3.06 -3.96
C SER A 7 10.14 -2.59 -4.85
N ASN A 8 9.48 -3.49 -5.59
CA ASN A 8 8.32 -3.11 -6.41
C ASN A 8 7.14 -2.63 -5.55
N ILE A 9 6.89 -3.24 -4.39
CA ILE A 9 5.83 -2.82 -3.49
C ILE A 9 6.10 -1.41 -2.96
N LEU A 10 7.34 -1.14 -2.53
CA LEU A 10 7.73 0.15 -1.98
C LEU A 10 7.71 1.25 -3.06
N ASP A 11 8.13 0.95 -4.29
CA ASP A 11 8.03 1.88 -5.41
C ASP A 11 6.56 2.20 -5.76
N ASP A 12 5.70 1.20 -5.85
CA ASP A 12 4.27 1.40 -6.09
C ASP A 12 3.62 2.22 -4.97
N LEU A 13 4.00 1.97 -3.70
CA LEU A 13 3.53 2.75 -2.56
C LEU A 13 3.94 4.22 -2.67
N ARG A 14 5.22 4.48 -2.97
CA ARG A 14 5.71 5.86 -3.15
C ARG A 14 4.96 6.58 -4.27
N VAL A 15 4.80 5.94 -5.43
CA VAL A 15 4.10 6.53 -6.58
C VAL A 15 2.62 6.79 -6.26
N THR A 16 1.95 5.85 -5.58
CA THR A 16 0.55 6.04 -5.19
C THR A 16 0.37 7.12 -4.13
N GLU A 17 1.28 7.25 -3.17
CA GLU A 17 1.26 8.33 -2.19
C GLU A 17 1.45 9.71 -2.83
N GLU A 18 2.41 9.85 -3.75
CA GLU A 18 2.61 11.08 -4.50
C GLU A 18 1.36 11.47 -5.30
N ALA A 19 0.68 10.49 -5.90
CA ALA A 19 -0.57 10.72 -6.63
C ALA A 19 -1.71 11.14 -5.70
N LEU A 20 -1.92 10.41 -4.60
CA LEU A 20 -2.95 10.69 -3.60
C LEU A 20 -2.78 12.10 -3.00
N HIS A 21 -1.54 12.51 -2.73
CA HIS A 21 -1.25 13.79 -2.13
C HIS A 21 -1.68 14.98 -3.01
N ARG A 22 -1.78 14.80 -4.34
CA ARG A 22 -2.37 15.83 -5.23
C ARG A 22 -3.86 16.04 -4.93
N PHE A 23 -4.61 14.97 -4.68
CA PHE A 23 -6.03 15.03 -4.35
C PHE A 23 -6.24 15.57 -2.93
N GLU A 24 -5.41 15.17 -1.97
CA GLU A 24 -5.50 15.67 -0.60
C GLU A 24 -5.33 17.20 -0.54
N ARG A 25 -4.41 17.76 -1.33
CA ARG A 25 -4.26 19.21 -1.45
C ARG A 25 -5.39 19.87 -2.24
N ARG A 26 -5.92 19.20 -3.27
CA ARG A 26 -7.02 19.73 -4.10
C ARG A 26 -8.32 19.83 -3.29
N TYR A 27 -8.60 18.82 -2.48
CA TYR A 27 -9.87 18.67 -1.76
C TYR A 27 -9.77 18.91 -0.25
N TRP A 28 -8.56 19.18 0.27
CA TRP A 28 -8.31 19.50 1.69
C TRP A 28 -8.78 18.42 2.67
N LEU A 29 -8.70 17.16 2.25
CA LEU A 29 -9.09 15.99 3.02
C LEU A 29 -7.97 14.94 2.95
N SER A 30 -7.73 14.22 4.05
CA SER A 30 -6.88 13.03 3.98
C SER A 30 -7.53 11.99 3.07
N SER A 31 -6.71 11.16 2.41
CA SER A 31 -7.26 10.08 1.57
C SER A 31 -8.13 9.10 2.37
N SER A 32 -7.87 8.92 3.67
CA SER A 32 -8.75 8.12 4.53
C SER A 32 -10.14 8.73 4.72
N ALA A 33 -10.23 10.05 4.99
CA ALA A 33 -11.50 10.75 5.14
C ALA A 33 -12.25 10.83 3.80
N PHE A 34 -11.52 11.08 2.71
CA PHE A 34 -12.04 11.02 1.36
C PHE A 34 -12.68 9.65 1.08
N TYR A 35 -11.99 8.56 1.41
CA TYR A 35 -12.51 7.20 1.21
C TYR A 35 -13.78 6.91 2.00
N ASP A 36 -13.86 7.37 3.25
CA ASP A 36 -15.06 7.21 4.06
C ASP A 36 -16.28 7.88 3.41
N LEU A 37 -16.12 9.10 2.88
CA LEU A 37 -17.17 9.80 2.15
C LEU A 37 -17.50 9.12 0.81
N TYR A 38 -16.49 8.74 0.05
CA TYR A 38 -16.63 8.06 -1.26
C TYR A 38 -17.40 6.75 -1.11
N SER A 39 -17.01 5.92 -0.13
CA SER A 39 -17.62 4.61 0.11
C SER A 39 -19.07 4.68 0.57
N LYS A 40 -19.49 5.79 1.18
CA LYS A 40 -20.87 6.05 1.61
C LYS A 40 -21.73 6.71 0.52
N GLY A 41 -21.14 7.10 -0.61
CA GLY A 41 -21.83 7.85 -1.65
C GLY A 41 -22.18 9.28 -1.25
N PHE A 42 -21.40 9.89 -0.35
CA PHE A 42 -21.61 11.26 0.13
C PHE A 42 -20.82 12.32 -0.65
N LEU A 43 -19.99 11.89 -1.60
CA LEU A 43 -19.30 12.79 -2.51
C LEU A 43 -20.20 13.12 -3.70
N ASP A 44 -20.10 14.38 -4.16
CA ASP A 44 -20.81 15.09 -5.23
C ASP A 44 -21.76 14.31 -6.15
N ASP A 45 -22.74 15.02 -6.72
CA ASP A 45 -23.73 14.53 -7.69
C ASP A 45 -23.17 14.11 -9.07
N GLY A 46 -21.86 13.88 -9.19
CA GLY A 46 -21.16 13.50 -10.41
C GLY A 46 -20.28 14.60 -11.02
N SER A 47 -20.33 15.82 -10.47
CA SER A 47 -19.56 16.98 -10.95
C SER A 47 -18.03 16.76 -11.03
N HIS A 48 -17.48 15.86 -10.22
CA HIS A 48 -16.05 15.49 -10.21
C HIS A 48 -15.81 13.97 -10.33
N ALA A 49 -16.71 13.27 -11.03
CA ALA A 49 -16.69 11.80 -11.11
C ALA A 49 -15.36 11.23 -11.66
N GLU A 50 -14.70 11.93 -12.59
CA GLU A 50 -13.41 11.54 -13.16
C GLU A 50 -12.29 11.58 -12.10
N ASP A 51 -12.11 12.74 -11.47
CA ASP A 51 -11.12 12.93 -10.38
C ASP A 51 -11.32 11.91 -9.25
N PHE A 52 -12.57 11.67 -8.83
CA PHE A 52 -12.87 10.72 -7.76
C PHE A 52 -12.58 9.27 -8.17
N SER A 53 -12.79 8.94 -9.44
CA SER A 53 -12.48 7.62 -9.97
C SER A 53 -10.98 7.39 -10.08
N GLU A 54 -10.21 8.38 -10.54
CA GLU A 54 -8.74 8.34 -10.57
C GLU A 54 -8.18 8.19 -9.15
N TRP A 55 -8.62 9.06 -8.24
CA TRP A 55 -8.22 9.00 -6.83
C TRP A 55 -8.53 7.64 -6.20
N ALA A 56 -9.73 7.09 -6.42
CA ALA A 56 -10.12 5.79 -5.89
C ALA A 56 -9.25 4.65 -6.45
N GLY A 57 -8.79 4.76 -7.70
CA GLY A 57 -7.82 3.85 -8.30
C GLY A 57 -6.49 3.85 -7.55
N HIS A 58 -5.91 5.03 -7.33
CA HIS A 58 -4.68 5.18 -6.55
C HIS A 58 -4.83 4.68 -5.11
N TYR A 59 -5.94 5.01 -4.45
CA TYR A 59 -6.18 4.62 -3.06
C TYR A 59 -6.32 3.11 -2.89
N LYS A 60 -7.09 2.46 -3.77
CA LYS A 60 -7.23 1.00 -3.77
C LYS A 60 -5.91 0.30 -4.07
N LEU A 61 -5.09 0.85 -4.98
CA LEU A 61 -3.76 0.32 -5.24
C LEU A 61 -2.87 0.43 -4.01
N LYS A 62 -2.85 1.59 -3.33
CA LYS A 62 -2.13 1.78 -2.06
C LYS A 62 -2.51 0.71 -1.04
N LEU A 63 -3.81 0.54 -0.75
CA LEU A 63 -4.29 -0.48 0.19
C LEU A 63 -3.83 -1.90 -0.18
N LYS A 64 -3.88 -2.24 -1.46
CA LYS A 64 -3.42 -3.54 -1.96
C LYS A 64 -1.92 -3.73 -1.72
N ARG A 65 -1.11 -2.69 -1.91
CA ARG A 65 0.35 -2.73 -1.71
C ARG A 65 0.75 -2.73 -0.24
N GLU A 66 0.04 -1.99 0.61
CA GLU A 66 0.23 -2.05 2.06
C GLU A 66 -0.07 -3.46 2.59
N ALA A 67 -1.16 -4.08 2.13
CA ALA A 67 -1.49 -5.46 2.50
C ALA A 67 -0.41 -6.46 2.00
N ALA A 68 0.10 -6.28 0.78
CA ALA A 68 1.18 -7.10 0.25
C ALA A 68 2.49 -6.93 1.05
N LEU A 69 2.83 -5.69 1.43
CA LEU A 69 3.98 -5.39 2.28
C LEU A 69 3.85 -6.11 3.63
N GLU A 70 2.69 -5.97 4.28
CA GLU A 70 2.44 -6.59 5.57
C GLU A 70 2.51 -8.13 5.50
N GLN A 71 1.98 -8.73 4.44
CA GLN A 71 2.12 -10.17 4.18
C GLN A 71 3.58 -10.60 4.01
N LEU A 72 4.36 -9.84 3.23
CA LEU A 72 5.78 -10.13 3.02
C LEU A 72 6.58 -9.99 4.32
N SER A 73 6.30 -8.95 5.12
CA SER A 73 6.89 -8.74 6.45
C SER A 73 6.57 -9.89 7.39
N ARG A 74 5.31 -10.35 7.45
CA ARG A 74 4.91 -11.51 8.26
C ARG A 74 5.69 -12.77 7.86
N ARG A 75 5.75 -13.09 6.56
CA ARG A 75 6.53 -14.24 6.05
C ARG A 75 8.01 -14.13 6.41
N ARG A 76 8.58 -12.92 6.32
CA ARG A 76 9.98 -12.67 6.70
C ARG A 76 10.21 -12.91 8.19
N ILE A 77 9.32 -12.42 9.05
CA ILE A 77 9.41 -12.61 10.50
C ILE A 77 9.32 -14.10 10.84
N GLU A 78 8.38 -14.85 10.26
CA GLU A 78 8.25 -16.30 10.48
C GLU A 78 9.53 -17.06 10.08
N GLN A 79 10.14 -16.71 8.95
CA GLN A 79 11.41 -17.30 8.54
C GLN A 79 12.55 -17.00 9.53
N LEU A 80 12.67 -15.74 9.97
CA LEU A 80 13.67 -15.34 10.94
C LEU A 80 13.47 -16.06 12.29
N GLN A 81 12.24 -16.14 12.78
CA GLN A 81 11.93 -16.86 14.02
C GLN A 81 12.30 -18.35 13.94
N ARG A 82 12.05 -19.00 12.80
CA ARG A 82 12.46 -20.41 12.58
C ARG A 82 13.98 -20.57 12.52
N GLN A 83 14.68 -19.63 11.91
CA GLN A 83 16.14 -19.69 11.75
C GLN A 83 16.88 -19.46 13.07
N PHE A 84 16.37 -18.55 13.91
CA PHE A 84 17.08 -18.11 15.11
C PHE A 84 16.59 -18.76 16.41
N ALA A 85 15.52 -19.56 16.43
CA ALA A 85 15.10 -20.44 17.55
C ALA A 85 15.47 -19.95 18.98
N ASN A 86 15.02 -18.74 19.35
CA ASN A 86 15.26 -18.04 20.63
C ASN A 86 16.61 -17.31 20.81
N GLN A 87 17.36 -17.09 19.73
CA GLN A 87 18.54 -16.24 19.69
C GLN A 87 18.17 -14.85 19.13
N THR A 88 19.10 -13.90 19.29
CA THR A 88 18.99 -12.56 18.70
C THR A 88 18.85 -12.66 17.17
N ILE A 89 17.83 -12.00 16.63
CA ILE A 89 17.59 -11.94 15.18
C ILE A 89 18.56 -10.94 14.55
N GLU A 90 19.38 -11.41 13.60
CA GLU A 90 20.22 -10.54 12.77
C GLU A 90 19.45 -10.13 11.50
N LEU A 91 19.25 -8.82 11.31
CA LEU A 91 18.61 -8.25 10.13
C LEU A 91 19.67 -7.82 9.11
N ALA A 92 19.97 -8.68 8.14
CA ALA A 92 20.81 -8.32 7.01
C ALA A 92 20.08 -7.33 6.07
N PRO A 93 20.77 -6.32 5.50
CA PRO A 93 20.17 -5.27 4.66
C PRO A 93 19.79 -5.75 3.24
N GLN A 94 20.07 -7.01 2.90
CA GLN A 94 19.76 -7.57 1.58
C GLN A 94 18.27 -7.86 1.44
N GLU A 95 17.70 -7.53 0.27
CA GLU A 95 16.31 -7.85 -0.03
C GLU A 95 16.12 -9.38 -0.01
N PRO A 96 15.16 -9.90 0.78
CA PRO A 96 14.94 -11.33 0.84
C PRO A 96 14.23 -11.81 -0.43
N ALA A 97 14.66 -12.95 -0.97
CA ALA A 97 13.96 -13.63 -2.06
C ALA A 97 12.65 -14.27 -1.52
N LEU A 98 11.61 -13.45 -1.37
CA LEU A 98 10.28 -13.85 -0.90
C LEU A 98 9.28 -13.67 -2.03
N GLU A 99 8.63 -14.76 -2.43
CA GLU A 99 7.51 -14.68 -3.37
C GLU A 99 6.18 -14.53 -2.63
N LEU A 100 5.34 -13.62 -3.12
CA LEU A 100 3.94 -13.51 -2.74
C LEU A 100 3.12 -14.50 -3.57
N ALA A 101 3.06 -15.75 -3.09
CA ALA A 101 2.08 -16.76 -3.51
C ALA A 101 0.63 -16.26 -3.37
#